data_AF-A0A954IEB3-F1
#
_entry.id   AF-A0A954IEB3-F1
#
_cell.length_a   1.000
_cell.length_b   1.000
_cell.length_c   1.000
_cell.angle_alpha   90.00
_cell.angle_beta   90.00
_cell.angle_gamma   90.00
#
_symmetry.space_group_name_H-M   'P 1'
#
loop_
_entity.id
_entity.type
_entity.pdbx_description
1 polymer ?
#
loop_
_entity_poly.entity_id
_entity_poly.type
_entity_poly.pdbx_seq_one_letter_code
_entity_poly.pdbx_strand_id
1 'polypeptide(L)'
;MTPVDWWFLFKFNSAEEPGKPKPPGLTGIFDVPGWERPAYEESGAKFSQRYAFASSRNPQLAQGRGILGAMEYDPLGSTFNQVYSAHPDECFYVVWNDQFYNDPLPIKGAPWGHSKGMLAWDGDGNGFVMQVSTPSWPASGNRHFPRQSDGNTLGYVTDDNIEVSQHFFALKVNADDVKAILRAMQNSSVVTGVATGPVKKETGKSKTKQTWPTPNPRQLINNGGPQEIQDLVNQLGKESTSLDSTLVELSSGVHLISKPSAMPVPPWQMVSAMLGGIDLRVASWWATPEIYSTTRDTRIHCWDSQLGSPGAVDIAVTGNWVDGKRKIVLGLKGGMGADFNHAKVGVSTSGAQPLSIFGDLNQQGALCENYLHEGQMCSSSQNGRGGMFYVMNHPDLHKSLAAMLTGESAPLQPPPKKKSPKNKPAKKTTTATSAA
;
A
#
# COMPACT_ATOMS: atom_id res chain seq x y z
N MET A 1 -3.72 24.01 8.12
CA MET A 1 -2.32 23.76 7.71
C MET A 1 -2.00 24.59 6.47
N THR A 2 -0.75 24.98 6.25
CA THR A 2 -0.41 25.72 5.03
C THR A 2 -0.26 24.75 3.84
N PRO A 3 -0.81 25.06 2.65
CA PRO A 3 -0.66 24.22 1.47
C PRO A 3 0.80 23.95 1.09
N VAL A 4 1.04 22.73 0.58
CA VAL A 4 2.32 22.19 0.12
C VAL A 4 2.10 21.43 -1.18
N ASP A 5 3.11 21.37 -2.04
CA ASP A 5 2.98 20.68 -3.34
C ASP A 5 3.08 19.15 -3.20
N TRP A 6 3.77 18.68 -2.16
CA TRP A 6 3.80 17.27 -1.79
C TRP A 6 4.08 17.10 -0.30
N TRP A 7 3.68 15.96 0.24
CA TRP A 7 4.09 15.48 1.56
C TRP A 7 4.28 13.96 1.56
N PHE A 8 5.14 13.48 2.46
CA PHE A 8 5.36 12.06 2.73
C PHE A 8 5.32 11.80 4.24
N LEU A 9 4.72 10.67 4.63
CA LEU A 9 4.62 10.21 6.02
C LEU A 9 5.08 8.76 6.13
N PHE A 10 5.90 8.47 7.12
CA PHE A 10 6.18 7.12 7.57
C PHE A 10 5.59 6.94 8.97
N LYS A 11 4.50 6.16 9.07
CA LYS A 11 3.91 5.77 10.35
C LYS A 11 4.72 4.62 10.93
N PHE A 12 5.13 4.75 12.18
CA PHE A 12 5.90 3.72 12.87
C PHE A 12 5.01 2.55 13.31
N ASN A 13 5.64 1.40 13.57
CA ASN A 13 5.00 0.25 14.19
C ASN A 13 4.81 0.49 15.71
N SER A 14 3.99 -0.33 16.33
CA SER A 14 3.59 -0.17 17.74
C SER A 14 4.55 -0.77 18.75
N ALA A 15 5.51 -1.58 18.33
CA ALA A 15 6.59 -2.07 19.19
C ALA A 15 7.59 -0.95 19.47
N GLU A 16 7.99 -0.21 18.44
CA GLU A 16 9.04 0.80 18.52
C GLU A 16 8.52 2.17 18.96
N GLU A 17 7.30 2.50 18.56
CA GLU A 17 6.64 3.75 18.89
C GLU A 17 5.18 3.50 19.29
N PRO A 18 4.93 2.96 20.49
CA PRO A 18 3.57 2.72 20.94
C PRO A 18 2.76 4.03 20.90
N GLY A 19 1.52 3.90 20.42
CA GLY A 19 0.53 4.96 20.48
C GLY A 19 0.30 5.40 21.92
N LYS A 20 -0.02 6.68 22.09
CA LYS A 20 -0.48 7.18 23.38
C LYS A 20 -1.98 6.97 23.51
N PRO A 21 -2.49 6.80 24.75
CA PRO A 21 -3.91 6.82 25.00
C PRO A 21 -4.61 7.97 24.32
N LYS A 22 -5.78 7.65 23.78
CA LYS A 22 -6.66 8.62 23.17
C LYS A 22 -7.01 9.69 24.22
N PRO A 23 -6.89 11.00 23.92
CA PRO A 23 -7.48 12.02 24.78
C PRO A 23 -9.00 11.77 24.91
N PRO A 24 -9.59 11.81 26.12
CA PRO A 24 -11.02 11.64 26.28
C PRO A 24 -11.82 12.56 25.33
N GLY A 25 -12.83 12.01 24.64
CA GLY A 25 -13.72 12.76 23.74
C GLY A 25 -13.27 12.91 22.27
N LEU A 26 -12.11 12.37 21.87
CA LEU A 26 -11.64 12.44 20.48
C LEU A 26 -12.42 11.46 19.56
N THR A 27 -13.69 11.70 19.27
CA THR A 27 -14.48 10.88 18.32
C THR A 27 -13.83 10.90 16.93
N GLY A 28 -13.89 9.80 16.17
CA GLY A 28 -13.30 9.76 14.84
C GLY A 28 -13.85 10.88 13.96
N ILE A 29 -12.98 11.80 13.54
CA ILE A 29 -13.35 13.07 12.90
C ILE A 29 -14.00 12.91 11.52
N PHE A 30 -13.87 11.72 10.92
CA PHE A 30 -14.47 11.36 9.63
C PHE A 30 -15.53 10.24 9.76
N ASP A 31 -15.96 9.92 10.98
CA ASP A 31 -16.88 8.82 11.23
C ASP A 31 -18.34 9.29 11.27
N VAL A 32 -19.28 8.35 11.12
CA VAL A 32 -20.70 8.65 11.32
C VAL A 32 -21.01 8.94 12.79
N PRO A 33 -21.92 9.89 13.09
CA PRO A 33 -22.42 10.07 14.45
C PRO A 33 -22.96 8.76 15.02
N GLY A 34 -22.47 8.35 16.19
CA GLY A 34 -22.85 7.10 16.86
C GLY A 34 -21.98 5.89 16.50
N TRP A 35 -21.01 6.02 15.59
CA TRP A 35 -19.95 5.02 15.48
C TRP A 35 -18.99 5.15 16.67
N GLU A 36 -18.94 4.11 17.49
CA GLU A 36 -17.97 3.97 18.56
C GLU A 36 -17.18 2.70 18.32
N ARG A 37 -15.91 2.85 17.93
CA ARG A 37 -14.96 1.75 18.05
C ARG A 37 -14.51 1.69 19.51
N PRO A 38 -14.49 0.50 20.17
CA PRO A 38 -13.71 0.33 21.38
C PRO A 38 -12.30 0.81 21.12
N ALA A 39 -11.78 1.73 21.95
CA ALA A 39 -10.40 2.17 21.78
C ALA A 39 -9.48 0.94 21.75
N TYR A 40 -8.41 0.94 20.94
CA TYR A 40 -7.41 -0.15 20.92
C TYR A 40 -6.93 -0.57 22.32
N GLU A 41 -7.03 0.34 23.29
CA GLU A 41 -6.75 0.13 24.70
C GLU A 41 -7.69 -0.87 25.38
N GLU A 42 -8.99 -0.84 25.06
CA GLU A 42 -10.00 -1.74 25.64
C GLU A 42 -9.87 -3.17 25.11
N SER A 43 -9.29 -3.35 23.93
CA SER A 43 -9.03 -4.65 23.32
C SER A 43 -7.65 -5.23 23.68
N GLY A 44 -6.82 -4.49 24.41
CA GLY A 44 -5.42 -4.86 24.68
C GLY A 44 -4.53 -4.89 23.43
N ALA A 45 -5.03 -4.35 22.31
CA ALA A 45 -4.34 -4.34 21.04
C ALA A 45 -3.28 -3.23 21.00
N LYS A 46 -2.09 -3.57 20.53
CA LYS A 46 -1.01 -2.61 20.32
C LYS A 46 -1.33 -1.76 19.10
N PHE A 47 -1.03 -0.47 19.14
CA PHE A 47 -1.28 0.45 18.04
C PHE A 47 -0.22 1.54 17.98
N SER A 48 -0.04 2.16 16.81
CA SER A 48 0.76 3.37 16.67
C SER A 48 0.22 4.26 15.57
N GLN A 49 0.11 5.54 15.88
CA GLN A 49 -0.12 6.62 14.92
C GLN A 49 0.94 7.70 15.07
N ARG A 50 2.10 7.33 15.62
CA ARG A 50 3.31 8.17 15.59
C ARG A 50 3.96 8.04 14.23
N TYR A 51 4.55 9.13 13.75
CA TYR A 51 5.05 9.19 12.39
C TYR A 51 6.23 10.14 12.24
N ALA A 52 7.05 9.89 11.23
CA ALA A 52 7.94 10.88 10.63
C ALA A 52 7.24 11.52 9.43
N PHE A 53 7.52 12.80 9.16
CA PHE A 53 6.95 13.52 8.02
C PHE A 53 7.97 14.40 7.30
N ALA A 54 7.77 14.58 6.01
CA ALA A 54 8.44 15.57 5.18
C ALA A 54 7.43 16.22 4.21
N SER A 55 7.77 17.39 3.68
CA SER A 55 6.95 18.10 2.68
C SER A 55 7.81 18.99 1.80
N SER A 56 7.24 19.50 0.71
CA SER A 56 7.89 20.51 -0.15
C SER A 56 8.44 21.74 0.59
N ARG A 57 7.92 22.07 1.79
CA ARG A 57 8.42 23.18 2.63
C ARG A 57 9.54 22.77 3.59
N ASN A 58 9.52 21.52 4.04
CA ASN A 58 10.55 20.94 4.89
C ASN A 58 10.82 19.52 4.39
N PRO A 59 11.76 19.38 3.44
CA PRO A 59 11.89 18.13 2.69
C PRO A 59 12.65 17.04 3.44
N GLN A 60 13.17 17.32 4.64
CA GLN A 60 13.82 16.32 5.49
C GLN A 60 12.80 15.74 6.47
N LEU A 61 12.87 14.41 6.68
CA LEU A 61 12.03 13.76 7.68
C LEU A 61 12.22 14.37 9.07
N ALA A 62 11.12 14.76 9.69
CA ALA A 62 11.05 15.25 11.06
C ALA A 62 9.96 14.49 11.83
N GLN A 63 10.06 14.47 13.16
CA GLN A 63 9.05 13.87 14.01
C GLN A 63 7.71 14.61 13.85
N GLY A 64 6.67 13.85 13.45
CA GLY A 64 5.30 14.33 13.36
C GLY A 64 4.72 14.65 14.73
N ARG A 65 3.79 15.61 14.76
CA ARG A 65 3.04 16.02 15.96
C ARG A 65 1.65 15.40 15.94
N GLY A 66 1.10 15.14 17.12
CA GLY A 66 -0.27 14.64 17.26
C GLY A 66 -0.42 13.15 16.92
N ILE A 67 -1.64 12.77 16.56
CA ILE A 67 -2.06 11.41 16.21
C ILE A 67 -2.41 11.42 14.73
N LEU A 68 -1.61 10.72 13.91
CA LEU A 68 -1.77 10.69 12.46
C LEU A 68 -3.19 10.32 12.02
N GLY A 69 -3.81 11.15 11.17
CA GLY A 69 -5.10 10.89 10.55
C GLY A 69 -6.30 11.02 11.49
N ALA A 70 -6.07 11.41 12.76
CA ALA A 70 -7.12 11.60 13.75
C ALA A 70 -7.34 13.07 14.11
N MET A 71 -6.65 14.01 13.44
CA MET A 71 -6.71 15.44 13.72
C MET A 71 -6.84 16.24 12.42
N GLU A 72 -7.64 17.31 12.43
CA GLU A 72 -7.76 18.18 11.24
C GLU A 72 -6.50 19.01 10.94
N TYR A 73 -5.48 18.92 11.80
CA TYR A 73 -4.23 19.67 11.68
C TYR A 73 -2.98 18.82 11.48
N ASP A 74 -3.10 17.48 11.45
CA ASP A 74 -2.02 16.63 10.95
C ASP A 74 -2.06 16.55 9.41
N PRO A 75 -0.94 16.23 8.71
CA PRO A 75 -0.91 16.24 7.25
C PRO A 75 -1.97 15.34 6.59
N LEU A 76 -2.22 14.17 7.17
CA LEU A 76 -3.16 13.19 6.61
C LEU A 76 -4.60 13.64 6.85
N GLY A 77 -4.95 13.94 8.10
CA GLY A 77 -6.29 14.40 8.46
C GLY A 77 -6.65 15.71 7.79
N SER A 78 -5.74 16.70 7.74
CA SER A 78 -5.97 17.96 7.04
C SER A 78 -6.16 17.80 5.53
N THR A 79 -5.49 16.83 4.89
CA THR A 79 -5.65 16.55 3.46
C THR A 79 -6.97 15.86 3.19
N PHE A 80 -7.28 14.81 3.96
CA PHE A 80 -8.52 14.06 3.79
C PHE A 80 -9.77 14.89 4.10
N ASN A 81 -9.70 15.78 5.09
CA ASN A 81 -10.81 16.69 5.43
C ASN A 81 -11.20 17.62 4.29
N GLN A 82 -10.25 18.03 3.43
CA GLN A 82 -10.54 18.87 2.26
C GLN A 82 -11.52 18.18 1.29
N VAL A 83 -11.49 16.86 1.21
CA VAL A 83 -12.39 16.08 0.34
C VAL A 83 -13.63 15.66 1.12
N TYR A 84 -13.45 15.09 2.31
CA TYR A 84 -14.53 14.50 3.09
C TYR A 84 -15.61 15.53 3.50
N SER A 85 -15.19 16.77 3.78
CA SER A 85 -16.09 17.86 4.19
C SER A 85 -16.56 18.75 3.03
N ALA A 86 -16.05 18.56 1.81
CA ALA A 86 -16.41 19.38 0.66
C ALA A 86 -17.87 19.17 0.21
N HIS A 87 -18.42 20.21 -0.41
CA HIS A 87 -19.69 20.08 -1.11
C HIS A 87 -19.51 19.16 -2.33
N PRO A 88 -20.44 18.24 -2.62
CA PRO A 88 -20.32 17.31 -3.75
C PRO A 88 -20.18 17.98 -5.13
N ASP A 89 -20.59 19.24 -5.26
CA ASP A 89 -20.48 19.98 -6.54
C ASP A 89 -19.15 20.74 -6.68
N GLU A 90 -18.32 20.78 -5.63
CA GLU A 90 -17.06 21.54 -5.60
C GLU A 90 -15.82 20.63 -5.62
N CYS A 91 -15.97 19.36 -5.21
CA CYS A 91 -14.87 18.41 -5.12
C CYS A 91 -15.28 17.04 -5.65
N PHE A 92 -14.59 16.61 -6.69
CA PHE A 92 -14.73 15.30 -7.33
C PHE A 92 -13.62 14.38 -6.84
N TYR A 93 -13.89 13.08 -6.79
CA TYR A 93 -12.90 12.11 -6.30
C TYR A 93 -13.12 10.69 -6.79
N VAL A 94 -12.04 9.91 -6.68
CA VAL A 94 -12.02 8.45 -6.68
C VAL A 94 -11.27 7.96 -5.45
N VAL A 95 -11.92 7.11 -4.65
CA VAL A 95 -11.31 6.34 -3.57
C VAL A 95 -11.14 4.90 -4.03
N TRP A 96 -9.97 4.30 -3.76
CA TRP A 96 -9.69 2.93 -4.15
C TRP A 96 -9.01 2.14 -3.03
N ASN A 97 -9.30 0.84 -2.99
CA ASN A 97 -8.71 -0.11 -2.07
C ASN A 97 -9.05 -1.54 -2.51
N ASP A 98 -8.10 -2.47 -2.47
CA ASP A 98 -8.36 -3.88 -2.75
C ASP A 98 -8.90 -4.66 -1.54
N GLN A 99 -8.88 -4.05 -0.34
CA GLN A 99 -9.19 -4.69 0.94
C GLN A 99 -10.21 -3.87 1.73
N PHE A 100 -11.41 -3.67 1.18
CA PHE A 100 -12.54 -2.98 1.85
C PHE A 100 -13.34 -3.87 2.82
N TYR A 101 -13.05 -5.17 2.91
CA TYR A 101 -13.70 -6.11 3.85
C TYR A 101 -15.24 -6.11 3.83
N ASN A 102 -15.83 -6.02 2.63
CA ASN A 102 -17.27 -5.99 2.38
C ASN A 102 -17.99 -4.66 2.69
N ASP A 103 -17.27 -3.61 3.08
CA ASP A 103 -17.82 -2.26 3.20
C ASP A 103 -16.83 -1.18 2.75
N PRO A 104 -17.02 -0.58 1.55
CA PRO A 104 -18.19 -0.72 0.67
C PRO A 104 -18.13 -1.91 -0.31
N LEU A 105 -16.97 -2.50 -0.54
CA LEU A 105 -16.80 -3.58 -1.53
C LEU A 105 -16.19 -4.84 -0.91
N PRO A 106 -16.46 -6.03 -1.48
CA PRO A 106 -15.73 -7.24 -1.11
C PRO A 106 -14.23 -7.10 -1.39
N ILE A 107 -13.42 -7.86 -0.67
CA ILE A 107 -11.97 -7.98 -0.94
C ILE A 107 -11.76 -8.47 -2.38
N LYS A 108 -10.80 -7.86 -3.07
CA LYS A 108 -10.37 -8.25 -4.41
C LYS A 108 -8.89 -8.61 -4.38
N GLY A 109 -8.63 -9.93 -4.33
CA GLY A 109 -7.27 -10.46 -4.45
C GLY A 109 -6.74 -10.41 -5.88
N ALA A 110 -5.59 -11.04 -6.12
CA ALA A 110 -5.04 -11.20 -7.47
C ALA A 110 -6.11 -11.75 -8.45
N PRO A 111 -6.17 -11.24 -9.69
CA PRO A 111 -5.20 -10.37 -10.35
C PRO A 111 -5.40 -8.86 -10.10
N TRP A 112 -6.40 -8.45 -9.31
CA TRP A 112 -6.65 -7.02 -9.05
C TRP A 112 -5.45 -6.33 -8.41
N GLY A 113 -5.31 -5.03 -8.69
CA GLY A 113 -4.18 -4.25 -8.20
C GLY A 113 -4.13 -4.20 -6.68
N HIS A 114 -2.95 -4.35 -6.09
CA HIS A 114 -2.76 -4.24 -4.63
C HIS A 114 -2.57 -2.78 -4.22
N SER A 115 -3.56 -1.95 -4.49
CA SER A 115 -3.42 -0.50 -4.48
C SER A 115 -4.47 0.15 -3.58
N LYS A 116 -4.10 1.26 -2.93
CA LYS A 116 -4.99 1.97 -2.00
C LYS A 116 -4.72 3.47 -2.03
N GLY A 117 -5.78 4.27 -1.91
CA GLY A 117 -5.63 5.73 -1.87
C GLY A 117 -6.85 6.52 -2.32
N MET A 118 -6.60 7.78 -2.64
CA MET A 118 -7.58 8.75 -3.13
C MET A 118 -6.99 9.68 -4.19
N LEU A 119 -7.79 10.03 -5.18
CA LEU A 119 -7.52 11.06 -6.18
C LEU A 119 -8.69 12.03 -6.10
N ALA A 120 -8.42 13.33 -5.93
CA ALA A 120 -9.45 14.35 -5.82
C ALA A 120 -9.11 15.56 -6.68
N TRP A 121 -10.13 16.22 -7.23
CA TRP A 121 -9.98 17.37 -8.12
C TRP A 121 -11.16 18.35 -8.05
N ASP A 122 -10.94 19.57 -8.52
CA ASP A 122 -11.92 20.65 -8.65
C ASP A 122 -12.58 20.68 -10.05
N GLY A 123 -13.42 21.70 -10.31
CA GLY A 123 -14.08 21.90 -11.61
C GLY A 123 -13.16 22.05 -12.81
N ASP A 124 -11.91 22.45 -12.59
CA ASP A 124 -10.89 22.63 -13.63
C ASP A 124 -10.00 21.39 -13.79
N GLY A 125 -10.17 20.37 -12.94
CA GLY A 125 -9.34 19.17 -12.93
C GLY A 125 -8.05 19.32 -12.13
N ASN A 126 -7.86 20.39 -11.36
CA ASN A 126 -6.71 20.51 -10.46
C ASN A 126 -7.01 19.86 -9.12
N GLY A 127 -6.00 19.29 -8.48
CA GLY A 127 -6.22 18.68 -7.17
C GLY A 127 -5.00 17.96 -6.61
N PHE A 128 -5.20 16.77 -6.07
CA PHE A 128 -4.13 15.97 -5.50
C PHE A 128 -4.41 14.47 -5.62
N VAL A 129 -3.33 13.68 -5.61
CA VAL A 129 -3.37 12.24 -5.38
C VAL A 129 -2.77 11.91 -4.02
N MET A 130 -3.30 10.90 -3.35
CA MET A 130 -2.80 10.36 -2.09
C MET A 130 -2.71 8.84 -2.18
N GLN A 131 -1.49 8.30 -2.19
CA GLN A 131 -1.21 6.86 -2.13
C GLN A 131 -0.97 6.43 -0.67
N VAL A 132 -1.54 5.29 -0.29
CA VAL A 132 -1.43 4.75 1.08
C VAL A 132 -1.18 3.24 1.07
N SER A 133 -0.65 2.70 2.16
CA SER A 133 -0.46 1.24 2.32
C SER A 133 -1.50 0.56 3.23
N THR A 134 -2.48 1.31 3.72
CA THR A 134 -3.37 0.96 4.84
C THR A 134 -4.60 0.17 4.36
N PRO A 135 -4.77 -1.11 4.74
CA PRO A 135 -6.00 -1.85 4.40
C PRO A 135 -7.24 -1.13 4.93
N SER A 136 -8.37 -1.35 4.26
CA SER A 136 -9.66 -0.77 4.59
C SER A 136 -9.77 0.76 4.68
N TRP A 137 -8.70 1.52 4.40
CA TRP A 137 -8.67 2.98 4.49
C TRP A 137 -7.91 3.63 3.32
N PRO A 138 -8.36 4.77 2.76
CA PRO A 138 -9.67 5.40 3.00
C PRO A 138 -10.81 4.58 2.39
N ALA A 139 -12.02 4.69 2.95
CA ALA A 139 -13.20 3.92 2.50
C ALA A 139 -14.46 4.75 2.26
N SER A 140 -14.43 6.06 2.49
CA SER A 140 -15.46 7.00 2.03
C SER A 140 -14.83 8.36 1.75
N GLY A 141 -15.15 8.94 0.59
CA GLY A 141 -14.68 10.26 0.19
C GLY A 141 -15.58 11.43 0.61
N ASN A 142 -16.75 11.19 1.20
CA ASN A 142 -17.69 12.28 1.51
C ASN A 142 -18.61 11.97 2.69
N ARG A 143 -18.79 12.95 3.58
CA ARG A 143 -19.65 12.84 4.76
C ARG A 143 -21.13 12.57 4.49
N HIS A 144 -21.64 12.93 3.31
CA HIS A 144 -23.03 12.66 2.91
C HIS A 144 -23.24 11.21 2.45
N PHE A 145 -22.14 10.52 2.11
CA PHE A 145 -22.12 9.12 1.72
C PHE A 145 -21.10 8.36 2.57
N PRO A 146 -21.30 8.34 3.90
CA PRO A 146 -20.32 7.77 4.80
C PRO A 146 -20.35 6.24 4.70
N ARG A 147 -19.30 5.62 5.25
CA ARG A 147 -19.25 4.18 5.46
C ARG A 147 -20.37 3.75 6.41
N GLN A 148 -20.91 2.55 6.22
CA GLN A 148 -22.17 2.13 6.86
C GLN A 148 -21.95 1.26 8.10
N SER A 149 -20.87 0.47 8.14
CA SER A 149 -20.66 -0.56 9.15
C SER A 149 -19.39 -0.41 9.99
N ASP A 150 -18.55 0.57 9.69
CA ASP A 150 -17.25 0.78 10.32
C ASP A 150 -16.78 2.24 10.17
N GLY A 151 -15.70 2.62 10.86
CA GLY A 151 -15.18 3.99 10.82
C GLY A 151 -14.51 4.35 9.50
N ASN A 152 -14.18 5.63 9.33
CA ASN A 152 -13.43 6.17 8.20
C ASN A 152 -12.27 7.08 8.66
N THR A 153 -12.07 7.22 9.97
CA THR A 153 -10.89 7.83 10.58
C THR A 153 -9.81 6.78 10.79
N LEU A 154 -8.55 7.08 10.44
CA LEU A 154 -7.44 6.17 10.69
C LEU A 154 -7.34 5.87 12.19
N GLY A 155 -7.23 4.59 12.56
CA GLY A 155 -7.29 4.09 13.93
C GLY A 155 -8.71 3.84 14.46
N TYR A 156 -9.74 4.21 13.71
CA TYR A 156 -11.15 3.95 14.03
C TYR A 156 -11.81 2.98 13.05
N VAL A 157 -11.01 2.37 12.19
CA VAL A 157 -11.39 1.37 11.20
C VAL A 157 -10.97 -0.01 11.70
N THR A 158 -11.88 -0.98 11.68
CA THR A 158 -11.69 -2.29 12.30
C THR A 158 -10.41 -3.01 11.83
N ASP A 159 -10.06 -2.92 10.54
CA ASP A 159 -8.92 -3.60 9.91
C ASP A 159 -8.07 -2.61 9.08
N ASP A 160 -7.48 -1.63 9.77
CA ASP A 160 -6.52 -0.67 9.20
C ASP A 160 -5.05 -0.98 9.55
N ASN A 161 -4.82 -2.03 10.34
CA ASN A 161 -3.52 -2.52 10.80
C ASN A 161 -2.60 -1.42 11.35
N ILE A 162 -3.12 -0.46 12.13
CA ILE A 162 -2.28 0.61 12.69
C ILE A 162 -1.23 0.12 13.71
N GLU A 163 -1.17 -1.18 14.02
CA GLU A 163 -0.08 -1.79 14.78
C GLU A 163 1.25 -1.91 14.01
N VAL A 164 1.22 -1.95 12.68
CA VAL A 164 2.40 -2.11 11.79
C VAL A 164 2.87 -0.77 11.20
N SER A 165 4.10 -0.67 10.69
CA SER A 165 4.55 0.52 9.96
C SER A 165 3.81 0.69 8.62
N GLN A 166 3.50 1.91 8.21
CA GLN A 166 2.77 2.23 6.97
C GLN A 166 3.34 3.50 6.32
N HIS A 167 3.15 3.68 5.01
CA HIS A 167 3.48 4.94 4.34
C HIS A 167 2.26 5.62 3.74
N PHE A 168 2.38 6.93 3.61
CA PHE A 168 1.43 7.81 2.96
C PHE A 168 2.22 8.82 2.13
N PHE A 169 1.77 9.07 0.91
CA PHE A 169 2.34 10.06 0.01
C PHE A 169 1.22 10.85 -0.64
N ALA A 170 1.33 12.17 -0.69
CA ALA A 170 0.45 12.98 -1.50
C ALA A 170 1.19 13.98 -2.38
N LEU A 171 0.61 14.26 -3.54
CA LEU A 171 1.15 15.10 -4.58
C LEU A 171 0.04 15.97 -5.17
N LYS A 172 0.29 17.27 -5.27
CA LYS A 172 -0.54 18.22 -6.01
C LYS A 172 -0.43 17.94 -7.51
N VAL A 173 -1.57 17.94 -8.20
CA VAL A 173 -1.68 17.59 -9.62
C VAL A 173 -2.54 18.59 -10.36
N ASN A 174 -2.26 18.76 -11.66
CA ASN A 174 -3.14 19.49 -12.57
C ASN A 174 -4.05 18.54 -13.37
N ALA A 175 -4.87 19.08 -14.26
CA ALA A 175 -5.80 18.28 -15.08
C ALA A 175 -5.12 17.19 -15.94
N ASP A 176 -3.95 17.47 -16.50
CA ASP A 176 -3.21 16.49 -17.31
C ASP A 176 -2.63 15.36 -16.45
N ASP A 177 -2.13 15.70 -15.27
CA ASP A 177 -1.65 14.74 -14.28
C ASP A 177 -2.80 13.85 -13.76
N VAL A 178 -3.99 14.41 -13.50
CA VAL A 178 -5.19 13.64 -13.15
C VAL A 178 -5.50 12.60 -14.23
N LYS A 179 -5.48 13.01 -15.51
CA LYS A 179 -5.68 12.08 -16.63
C LYS A 179 -4.59 11.01 -16.69
N ALA A 180 -3.33 11.36 -16.46
CA ALA A 180 -2.21 10.42 -16.43
C ALA A 180 -2.37 9.38 -15.30
N ILE A 181 -2.76 9.82 -14.10
CA ILE A 181 -3.02 8.97 -12.94
C ILE A 181 -4.19 8.03 -13.20
N LEU A 182 -5.30 8.53 -13.76
CA LEU A 182 -6.45 7.69 -14.09
C LEU A 182 -6.09 6.58 -15.10
N ARG A 183 -5.25 6.88 -16.10
CA ARG A 183 -4.73 5.85 -17.03
C ARG A 183 -3.83 4.85 -16.33
N ALA A 184 -2.98 5.28 -15.40
CA ALA A 184 -2.17 4.39 -14.58
C ALA A 184 -3.02 3.48 -13.69
N MET A 185 -4.12 4.01 -13.12
CA MET A 185 -5.08 3.25 -12.33
C MET A 185 -5.81 2.20 -13.18
N GLN A 186 -6.22 2.55 -14.40
CA GLN A 186 -6.79 1.60 -15.36
C GLN A 186 -5.78 0.49 -15.68
N ASN A 187 -4.54 0.83 -16.03
CA ASN A 187 -3.51 -0.14 -16.35
C ASN A 187 -3.22 -1.09 -15.18
N SER A 188 -3.29 -0.58 -13.95
CA SER A 188 -2.99 -1.31 -12.71
C SER A 188 -4.16 -2.14 -12.16
N SER A 189 -5.31 -2.21 -12.85
CA SER A 189 -6.50 -2.93 -12.37
C SER A 189 -6.95 -2.46 -10.97
N VAL A 190 -6.99 -1.15 -10.74
CA VAL A 190 -7.34 -0.58 -9.43
C VAL A 190 -8.79 -0.91 -9.04
N VAL A 191 -8.97 -1.27 -7.77
CA VAL A 191 -10.28 -1.64 -7.20
C VAL A 191 -10.98 -0.40 -6.66
N THR A 192 -12.06 0.01 -7.32
CA THR A 192 -12.95 1.09 -6.88
C THR A 192 -14.39 0.77 -7.27
N GLY A 193 -15.36 1.58 -6.81
CA GLY A 193 -16.77 1.41 -7.17
C GLY A 193 -17.02 1.93 -8.57
N VAL A 194 -17.70 1.19 -9.44
CA VAL A 194 -18.18 1.77 -10.71
C VAL A 194 -19.42 2.63 -10.45
N ALA A 195 -19.48 3.82 -11.04
CA ALA A 195 -20.59 4.76 -10.88
C ALA A 195 -21.94 4.24 -11.45
N THR A 196 -21.99 3.04 -12.04
CA THR A 196 -23.20 2.53 -12.70
C THR A 196 -23.40 1.03 -12.47
N GLY A 197 -24.41 0.69 -11.66
CA GLY A 197 -25.13 -0.58 -11.78
C GLY A 197 -25.44 -1.29 -10.45
N PRO A 198 -26.65 -1.84 -10.28
CA PRO A 198 -26.96 -2.66 -9.11
C PRO A 198 -26.09 -3.92 -9.08
N VAL A 199 -25.51 -4.20 -7.91
CA VAL A 199 -24.88 -5.50 -7.63
C VAL A 199 -25.97 -6.57 -7.73
N LYS A 200 -25.92 -7.41 -8.78
CA LYS A 200 -26.78 -8.60 -8.86
C LYS A 200 -26.39 -9.53 -7.71
N LYS A 201 -27.34 -9.84 -6.83
CA LYS A 201 -27.18 -10.88 -5.80
C LYS A 201 -26.92 -12.21 -6.51
N GLU A 202 -25.70 -12.75 -6.40
CA GLU A 202 -25.47 -14.16 -6.71
C GLU A 202 -26.21 -15.01 -5.66
N THR A 203 -27.26 -15.70 -6.11
CA THR A 203 -28.00 -16.65 -5.28
C THR A 203 -27.24 -17.98 -5.21
N GLY A 204 -26.22 -18.04 -4.36
CA GLY A 204 -25.60 -19.28 -3.90
C GLY A 204 -26.39 -19.89 -2.74
N LYS A 205 -26.69 -21.18 -2.82
CA LYS A 205 -27.38 -21.97 -1.78
C LYS A 205 -26.50 -22.12 -0.53
N SER A 206 -26.44 -21.10 0.33
CA SER A 206 -25.93 -21.23 1.70
C SER A 206 -26.85 -20.49 2.65
N LYS A 207 -27.31 -21.19 3.69
CA LYS A 207 -28.26 -20.70 4.70
C LYS A 207 -27.55 -19.86 5.76
N THR A 208 -27.14 -18.66 5.38
CA THR A 208 -27.03 -17.48 6.26
C THR A 208 -27.15 -16.25 5.35
N LYS A 209 -28.34 -15.64 5.31
CA LYS A 209 -28.57 -14.44 4.49
C LYS A 209 -27.93 -13.23 5.19
N GLN A 210 -26.63 -13.04 5.00
CA GLN A 210 -26.04 -11.73 5.21
C GLN A 210 -26.35 -10.89 3.96
N THR A 211 -27.37 -10.05 4.07
CA THR A 211 -27.69 -9.06 3.04
C THR A 211 -26.77 -7.86 3.26
N TRP A 212 -25.69 -7.78 2.50
CA TRP A 212 -24.89 -6.56 2.44
C TRP A 212 -25.69 -5.47 1.70
N PRO A 213 -25.74 -4.23 2.22
CA PRO A 213 -26.33 -3.12 1.48
C PRO A 213 -25.60 -2.97 0.14
N THR A 214 -26.34 -2.62 -0.91
CA THR A 214 -25.71 -2.23 -2.19
C THR A 214 -24.82 -1.02 -1.89
N PRO A 215 -23.50 -1.07 -2.15
CA PRO A 215 -22.64 0.06 -1.90
C PRO A 215 -23.17 1.27 -2.63
N ASN A 216 -23.25 2.40 -1.93
CA ASN A 216 -23.53 3.65 -2.59
C ASN A 216 -22.29 4.00 -3.41
N PRO A 217 -22.34 4.04 -4.76
CA PRO A 217 -21.17 4.34 -5.57
C PRO A 217 -20.56 5.70 -5.21
N ARG A 218 -21.40 6.64 -4.71
CA ARG A 218 -20.96 7.95 -4.24
C ARG A 218 -20.10 7.91 -2.98
N GLN A 219 -20.05 6.80 -2.25
CA GLN A 219 -19.08 6.61 -1.17
C GLN A 219 -17.66 6.59 -1.71
N LEU A 220 -17.45 5.97 -2.89
CA LEU A 220 -16.12 5.79 -3.48
C LEU A 220 -15.84 6.75 -4.64
N ILE A 221 -16.84 7.16 -5.41
CA ILE A 221 -16.67 8.01 -6.59
C ILE A 221 -17.66 9.17 -6.57
N ASN A 222 -17.13 10.39 -6.66
CA ASN A 222 -17.88 11.56 -7.06
C ASN A 222 -17.32 12.07 -8.39
N ASN A 223 -17.96 11.71 -9.51
CA ASN A 223 -17.45 11.96 -10.84
C ASN A 223 -17.97 13.29 -11.41
N GLY A 224 -17.08 14.18 -11.82
CA GLY A 224 -17.40 15.49 -12.42
C GLY A 224 -16.16 16.22 -12.91
N GLY A 225 -16.28 17.52 -13.19
CA GLY A 225 -15.20 18.33 -13.79
C GLY A 225 -15.07 18.12 -15.31
N PRO A 226 -13.87 18.24 -15.89
CA PRO A 226 -13.65 18.10 -17.33
C PRO A 226 -14.14 16.76 -17.91
N GLN A 227 -14.77 16.77 -19.10
CA GLN A 227 -15.38 15.57 -19.70
C GLN A 227 -14.38 14.41 -19.87
N GLU A 228 -13.15 14.69 -20.30
CA GLU A 228 -12.11 13.65 -20.45
C GLU A 228 -11.78 12.94 -19.14
N ILE A 229 -11.78 13.66 -18.01
CA ILE A 229 -11.57 13.09 -16.68
C ILE A 229 -12.76 12.17 -16.33
N GLN A 230 -13.98 12.64 -16.58
CA GLN A 230 -15.18 11.85 -16.33
C GLN A 230 -15.19 10.54 -17.12
N ASP A 231 -14.80 10.59 -18.39
CA ASP A 231 -14.73 9.43 -19.28
C ASP A 231 -13.68 8.41 -18.81
N LEU A 232 -12.54 8.88 -18.28
CA LEU A 232 -11.51 8.02 -17.69
C LEU A 232 -11.97 7.38 -16.37
N VAL A 233 -12.68 8.12 -15.52
CA VAL A 233 -13.25 7.60 -14.27
C VAL A 233 -14.26 6.48 -14.58
N ASN A 234 -15.10 6.65 -15.61
CA ASN A 234 -16.09 5.64 -16.03
C ASN A 234 -15.48 4.33 -16.55
N GLN A 235 -14.17 4.30 -16.81
CA GLN A 235 -13.43 3.11 -17.25
C GLN A 235 -12.75 2.35 -16.09
N LEU A 236 -12.73 2.91 -14.88
CA LEU A 236 -12.15 2.26 -13.70
C LEU A 236 -12.99 1.08 -13.19
N GLY A 237 -12.44 0.34 -12.21
CA GLY A 237 -13.12 -0.80 -11.59
C GLY A 237 -13.20 -2.02 -12.50
N LYS A 238 -12.21 -2.20 -13.38
CA LYS A 238 -12.07 -3.31 -14.32
C LYS A 238 -10.64 -3.83 -14.32
N GLU A 239 -10.47 -5.13 -14.58
CA GLU A 239 -9.15 -5.72 -14.78
C GLU A 239 -8.56 -5.30 -16.13
N SER A 240 -7.32 -4.83 -16.12
CA SER A 240 -6.54 -4.54 -17.33
C SER A 240 -6.05 -5.82 -17.99
N THR A 241 -6.13 -5.87 -19.31
CA THR A 241 -5.49 -6.91 -20.14
C THR A 241 -4.14 -6.46 -20.69
N SER A 242 -3.68 -5.25 -20.34
CA SER A 242 -2.40 -4.71 -20.78
C SER A 242 -1.26 -5.62 -20.34
N LEU A 243 -0.28 -5.79 -21.23
CA LEU A 243 0.97 -6.47 -20.93
C LEU A 243 2.09 -5.48 -20.63
N ASP A 244 1.84 -4.17 -20.76
CA ASP A 244 2.87 -3.15 -20.76
C ASP A 244 2.83 -2.30 -19.48
N SER A 245 4.00 -2.13 -18.87
CA SER A 245 4.19 -1.15 -17.81
C SER A 245 4.43 0.23 -18.42
N THR A 246 3.95 1.27 -17.75
CA THR A 246 4.14 2.66 -18.21
C THR A 246 5.03 3.42 -17.26
N LEU A 247 5.78 4.39 -17.80
CA LEU A 247 6.55 5.39 -17.06
C LEU A 247 6.18 6.76 -17.65
N VAL A 248 5.57 7.62 -16.86
CA VAL A 248 5.19 8.98 -17.28
C VAL A 248 5.73 9.99 -16.28
N GLU A 249 6.23 11.12 -16.77
CA GLU A 249 6.59 12.27 -15.93
C GLU A 249 5.38 13.17 -15.76
N LEU A 250 5.00 13.44 -14.50
CA LEU A 250 3.94 14.37 -14.14
C LEU A 250 4.47 15.81 -14.19
N SER A 251 3.58 16.79 -14.20
CA SER A 251 3.93 18.22 -14.28
C SER A 251 4.84 18.72 -13.15
N SER A 252 4.88 17.99 -12.03
CA SER A 252 5.76 18.24 -10.89
C SER A 252 7.19 17.69 -11.04
N GLY A 253 7.48 16.95 -12.11
CA GLY A 253 8.73 16.18 -12.29
C GLY A 253 8.75 14.85 -11.55
N VAL A 254 7.67 14.48 -10.85
CA VAL A 254 7.51 13.14 -10.26
C VAL A 254 7.21 12.15 -11.39
N HIS A 255 7.93 11.03 -11.44
CA HIS A 255 7.57 9.95 -12.34
C HIS A 255 6.51 9.05 -11.71
N LEU A 256 5.54 8.66 -12.53
CA LEU A 256 4.52 7.67 -12.21
C LEU A 256 4.77 6.41 -13.04
N ILE A 257 5.01 5.30 -12.36
CA ILE A 257 5.11 3.97 -12.96
C ILE A 257 3.79 3.23 -12.70
N SER A 258 3.23 2.60 -13.73
CA SER A 258 2.11 1.66 -13.57
C SER A 258 2.49 0.27 -14.06
N LYS A 259 2.17 -0.74 -13.25
CA LYS A 259 2.37 -2.15 -13.59
C LYS A 259 1.00 -2.81 -13.78
N PRO A 260 0.75 -3.49 -14.91
CA PRO A 260 -0.45 -4.30 -15.06
C PRO A 260 -0.30 -5.69 -14.41
N SER A 261 -1.43 -6.32 -14.11
CA SER A 261 -1.47 -7.66 -13.52
C SER A 261 -1.04 -8.76 -14.48
N ALA A 262 -1.22 -8.55 -15.79
CA ALA A 262 -0.84 -9.51 -16.82
C ALA A 262 0.66 -9.47 -17.20
N MET A 263 1.46 -8.61 -16.54
CA MET A 263 2.93 -8.64 -16.59
C MET A 263 3.48 -9.31 -15.31
N PRO A 264 3.75 -10.64 -15.31
CA PRO A 264 4.06 -11.41 -14.11
C PRO A 264 5.53 -11.29 -13.65
N VAL A 265 5.98 -10.07 -13.37
CA VAL A 265 7.37 -9.75 -12.99
C VAL A 265 7.50 -9.27 -11.53
N PRO A 266 8.64 -9.50 -10.86
CA PRO A 266 8.95 -8.93 -9.55
C PRO A 266 8.87 -7.39 -9.55
N PRO A 267 8.03 -6.76 -8.71
CA PRO A 267 7.71 -5.34 -8.84
C PRO A 267 8.90 -4.38 -8.66
N TRP A 268 9.74 -4.59 -7.64
CA TRP A 268 10.84 -3.65 -7.37
C TRP A 268 12.01 -3.81 -8.34
N GLN A 269 12.22 -5.00 -8.89
CA GLN A 269 13.14 -5.21 -10.00
C GLN A 269 12.61 -4.52 -11.26
N MET A 270 11.30 -4.61 -11.56
CA MET A 270 10.69 -3.86 -12.67
C MET A 270 10.90 -2.35 -12.50
N VAL A 271 10.64 -1.80 -11.31
CA VAL A 271 10.90 -0.37 -11.03
C VAL A 271 12.36 -0.02 -11.26
N SER A 272 13.30 -0.83 -10.76
CA SER A 272 14.74 -0.62 -11.00
C SER A 272 15.07 -0.59 -12.50
N ALA A 273 14.56 -1.54 -13.28
CA ALA A 273 14.81 -1.65 -14.71
C ALA A 273 14.24 -0.45 -15.50
N MET A 274 13.00 -0.04 -15.19
CA MET A 274 12.36 1.13 -15.78
C MET A 274 13.06 2.45 -15.45
N LEU A 275 13.81 2.49 -14.34
CA LEU A 275 14.66 3.61 -13.94
C LEU A 275 16.11 3.47 -14.42
N GLY A 276 16.36 2.63 -15.44
CA GLY A 276 17.67 2.46 -16.06
C GLY A 276 18.59 1.46 -15.36
N GLY A 277 18.02 0.50 -14.62
CA GLY A 277 18.79 -0.55 -13.93
C GLY A 277 19.53 -0.04 -12.70
N ILE A 278 19.00 0.98 -12.02
CA ILE A 278 19.59 1.52 -10.79
C ILE A 278 19.40 0.56 -9.62
N ASP A 279 20.42 0.44 -8.79
CA ASP A 279 20.33 -0.27 -7.52
C ASP A 279 19.37 0.45 -6.56
N LEU A 280 18.54 -0.34 -5.86
CA LEU A 280 17.53 0.12 -4.92
C LEU A 280 17.75 -0.47 -3.53
N ARG A 281 17.44 0.31 -2.49
CA ARG A 281 17.20 -0.21 -1.13
C ARG A 281 15.75 0.03 -0.75
N VAL A 282 15.06 -1.03 -0.32
CA VAL A 282 13.60 -1.04 -0.20
C VAL A 282 13.16 -1.57 1.17
N ALA A 283 12.35 -0.80 1.88
CA ALA A 283 11.48 -1.32 2.93
C ALA A 283 10.13 -1.67 2.30
N SER A 284 9.86 -2.96 2.21
CA SER A 284 8.59 -3.46 1.73
C SER A 284 8.13 -4.57 2.66
N TRP A 285 6.84 -4.91 2.64
CA TRP A 285 6.35 -6.11 3.30
C TRP A 285 7.08 -7.33 2.73
N TRP A 286 8.12 -7.78 3.42
CA TRP A 286 8.90 -8.97 3.08
C TRP A 286 8.42 -10.15 3.91
N ALA A 287 7.55 -10.98 3.32
CA ALA A 287 6.98 -12.19 3.92
C ALA A 287 6.60 -13.21 2.85
N THR A 288 6.24 -14.42 3.26
CA THR A 288 6.03 -15.54 2.32
C THR A 288 4.89 -15.25 1.33
N PRO A 289 5.06 -15.51 0.01
CA PRO A 289 6.30 -15.96 -0.63
C PRO A 289 7.29 -14.80 -0.77
N GLU A 290 8.41 -14.85 -0.03
CA GLU A 290 9.42 -13.79 -0.07
C GLU A 290 10.17 -13.79 -1.39
N ILE A 291 10.41 -12.63 -1.98
CA ILE A 291 11.54 -12.48 -2.90
C ILE A 291 12.74 -11.98 -2.09
N TYR A 292 13.83 -12.74 -2.11
CA TYR A 292 15.07 -12.41 -1.39
C TYR A 292 15.75 -11.18 -2.01
N SER A 293 16.69 -10.57 -1.30
CA SER A 293 17.50 -9.48 -1.86
C SER A 293 18.22 -9.98 -3.11
N THR A 294 18.33 -9.13 -4.13
CA THR A 294 18.94 -9.50 -5.43
C THR A 294 20.16 -8.64 -5.72
N THR A 295 21.18 -9.24 -6.32
CA THR A 295 22.30 -8.53 -6.94
C THR A 295 22.01 -8.28 -8.43
N ARG A 296 22.85 -7.47 -9.09
CA ARG A 296 22.78 -7.27 -10.55
C ARG A 296 22.91 -8.56 -11.36
N ASP A 297 23.64 -9.54 -10.82
CA ASP A 297 23.86 -10.84 -11.46
C ASP A 297 22.76 -11.87 -11.14
N THR A 298 21.77 -11.49 -10.32
CA THR A 298 20.68 -12.41 -9.97
C THR A 298 19.82 -12.67 -11.19
N ARG A 299 19.79 -13.92 -11.65
CA ARG A 299 18.96 -14.33 -12.77
C ARG A 299 17.48 -14.34 -12.38
N ILE A 300 16.67 -13.59 -13.11
CA ILE A 300 15.21 -13.55 -12.97
C ILE A 300 14.60 -14.25 -14.18
N HIS A 301 13.96 -15.39 -13.96
CA HIS A 301 13.27 -16.14 -15.02
C HIS A 301 11.84 -15.63 -15.25
N CYS A 302 11.17 -15.19 -14.19
CA CYS A 302 9.89 -14.48 -14.28
C CYS A 302 10.13 -13.03 -14.69
N TRP A 303 10.55 -12.82 -15.92
CA TRP A 303 10.99 -11.53 -16.43
C TRP A 303 10.44 -11.27 -17.83
N ASP A 304 10.10 -10.02 -18.08
CA ASP A 304 9.75 -9.53 -19.41
C ASP A 304 11.00 -8.89 -20.03
N SER A 305 11.42 -9.39 -21.20
CA SER A 305 12.64 -8.92 -21.88
C SER A 305 12.54 -7.47 -22.36
N GLN A 306 11.34 -6.87 -22.41
CA GLN A 306 11.14 -5.49 -22.81
C GLN A 306 11.55 -4.47 -21.73
N LEU A 307 11.61 -4.86 -20.45
CA LEU A 307 11.88 -3.95 -19.32
C LEU A 307 13.35 -3.51 -19.19
N GLY A 308 14.26 -4.10 -19.96
CA GLY A 308 15.70 -3.97 -19.73
C GLY A 308 16.17 -4.81 -18.54
N SER A 309 17.39 -4.55 -18.07
CA SER A 309 18.00 -5.28 -16.95
C SER A 309 17.80 -4.52 -15.64
N PRO A 310 17.35 -5.19 -14.56
CA PRO A 310 17.27 -4.58 -13.25
C PRO A 310 18.65 -4.45 -12.61
N GLY A 311 18.79 -3.45 -11.75
CA GLY A 311 19.89 -3.34 -10.79
C GLY A 311 19.70 -4.27 -9.59
N ALA A 312 20.58 -4.13 -8.60
CA ALA A 312 20.42 -4.80 -7.32
C ALA A 312 19.20 -4.25 -6.56
N VAL A 313 18.48 -5.11 -5.86
CA VAL A 313 17.38 -4.72 -4.98
C VAL A 313 17.66 -5.29 -3.60
N ASP A 314 18.06 -4.40 -2.70
CA ASP A 314 18.41 -4.71 -1.32
C ASP A 314 17.21 -4.47 -0.40
N ILE A 315 16.72 -5.52 0.27
CA ILE A 315 15.53 -5.43 1.11
C ILE A 315 15.92 -5.12 2.54
N ALA A 316 15.57 -3.92 3.01
CA ALA A 316 15.76 -3.51 4.39
C ALA A 316 14.81 -4.28 5.32
N VAL A 317 15.37 -5.02 6.27
CA VAL A 317 14.59 -5.73 7.31
C VAL A 317 14.63 -5.03 8.66
N THR A 318 15.59 -4.11 8.84
CA THR A 318 15.59 -3.11 9.91
C THR A 318 15.96 -1.73 9.38
N GLY A 319 15.59 -0.69 10.12
CA GLY A 319 15.89 0.71 9.83
C GLY A 319 16.35 1.46 11.07
N ASN A 320 16.58 2.77 10.94
CA ASN A 320 16.96 3.64 12.04
C ASN A 320 16.07 4.89 12.06
N TRP A 321 15.62 5.30 13.24
CA TRP A 321 14.99 6.61 13.43
C TRP A 321 15.68 7.36 14.57
N VAL A 322 15.87 8.67 14.38
CA VAL A 322 16.46 9.54 15.40
C VAL A 322 15.46 10.64 15.73
N ASP A 323 14.98 10.63 16.98
CA ASP A 323 14.09 11.63 17.55
C ASP A 323 14.84 12.38 18.66
N GLY A 324 15.46 13.51 18.30
CA GLY A 324 16.37 14.24 19.18
C GLY A 324 17.58 13.39 19.58
N LYS A 325 17.65 12.98 20.85
CA LYS A 325 18.73 12.10 21.36
C LYS A 325 18.38 10.61 21.33
N ARG A 326 17.12 10.27 21.08
CA ARG A 326 16.66 8.88 21.06
C ARG A 326 16.95 8.26 19.71
N LYS A 327 17.57 7.08 19.72
CA LYS A 327 17.75 6.21 18.56
C LYS A 327 16.78 5.05 18.66
N ILE A 328 16.11 4.73 17.56
CA ILE A 328 15.13 3.67 17.46
C ILE A 328 15.54 2.77 16.30
N VAL A 329 15.53 1.47 16.52
CA VAL A 329 15.73 0.48 15.45
C VAL A 329 14.36 0.10 14.94
N LEU A 330 14.07 0.41 13.69
CA LEU A 330 12.76 0.13 13.11
C LEU A 330 12.71 -1.33 12.65
N GLY A 331 11.68 -2.09 13.03
CA GLY A 331 11.35 -3.36 12.38
C GLY A 331 10.70 -3.15 11.02
N LEU A 332 11.33 -3.67 9.95
CA LEU A 332 10.90 -3.48 8.56
C LEU A 332 10.48 -4.78 7.83
N LYS A 333 10.46 -5.92 8.54
CA LYS A 333 9.94 -7.18 8.00
C LYS A 333 8.44 -7.12 7.77
N GLY A 334 7.95 -7.86 6.77
CA GLY A 334 6.52 -8.03 6.56
C GLY A 334 5.91 -8.99 7.59
N GLY A 335 4.66 -8.74 7.99
CA GLY A 335 3.95 -9.60 8.93
C GLY A 335 2.83 -8.85 9.65
N MET A 336 2.15 -9.58 10.53
CA MET A 336 1.10 -9.07 11.40
C MET A 336 1.62 -8.90 12.83
N GLY A 337 1.20 -7.85 13.51
CA GLY A 337 1.57 -7.57 14.89
C GLY A 337 2.52 -6.38 15.04
N ALA A 338 2.99 -6.16 16.26
CA ALA A 338 3.49 -4.85 16.66
C ALA A 338 4.85 -4.42 16.07
N ASP A 339 5.68 -5.35 15.61
CA ASP A 339 7.02 -5.08 15.09
C ASP A 339 7.18 -5.41 13.60
N PHE A 340 6.14 -5.11 12.82
CA PHE A 340 6.11 -5.41 11.38
C PHE A 340 5.83 -4.18 10.52
N ASN A 341 5.97 -4.35 9.21
CA ASN A 341 5.94 -3.29 8.22
C ASN A 341 5.03 -3.62 7.03
N HIS A 342 4.12 -2.71 6.73
CA HIS A 342 3.33 -2.64 5.49
C HIS A 342 3.81 -1.55 4.52
N ALA A 343 4.66 -0.62 4.98
CA ALA A 343 5.17 0.46 4.15
C ALA A 343 5.94 -0.11 2.95
N LYS A 344 5.84 0.58 1.81
CA LYS A 344 6.42 0.16 0.53
C LYS A 344 7.21 1.33 -0.03
N VAL A 345 8.38 1.53 0.54
CA VAL A 345 9.22 2.71 0.32
C VAL A 345 10.61 2.24 -0.11
N GLY A 346 11.17 2.89 -1.12
CA GLY A 346 12.52 2.62 -1.61
C GLY A 346 13.30 3.89 -1.87
N VAL A 347 14.62 3.74 -1.94
CA VAL A 347 15.55 4.78 -2.39
C VAL A 347 16.53 4.21 -3.40
N SER A 348 17.00 5.03 -4.34
CA SER A 348 18.17 4.69 -5.15
C SER A 348 19.42 4.63 -4.29
N THR A 349 20.29 3.65 -4.53
CA THR A 349 21.61 3.50 -3.89
C THR A 349 22.76 3.59 -4.90
N SER A 350 22.44 3.73 -6.17
CA SER A 350 23.38 3.95 -7.26
C SER A 350 22.80 4.93 -8.28
N GLY A 351 23.61 5.32 -9.26
CA GLY A 351 23.26 6.32 -10.26
C GLY A 351 23.43 7.74 -9.75
N ALA A 352 23.20 8.71 -10.65
CA ALA A 352 23.42 10.13 -10.36
C ALA A 352 22.25 10.80 -9.62
N GLN A 353 21.05 10.21 -9.67
CA GLN A 353 19.83 10.83 -9.17
C GLN A 353 19.43 10.28 -7.79
N PRO A 354 19.16 11.15 -6.79
CA PRO A 354 18.65 10.76 -5.47
C PRO A 354 17.13 10.52 -5.50
N LEU A 355 16.73 9.32 -5.91
CA LEU A 355 15.33 8.95 -6.13
C LEU A 355 14.70 8.34 -4.88
N SER A 356 13.59 8.91 -4.41
CA SER A 356 12.71 8.32 -3.40
C SER A 356 11.50 7.69 -4.09
N ILE A 357 11.11 6.48 -3.68
CA ILE A 357 10.09 5.68 -4.36
C ILE A 357 9.01 5.25 -3.37
N PHE A 358 7.75 5.43 -3.74
CA PHE A 358 6.58 5.01 -2.95
C PHE A 358 5.70 4.11 -3.82
N GLY A 359 5.32 2.94 -3.32
CA GLY A 359 4.70 1.90 -4.13
C GLY A 359 3.44 1.28 -3.56
N ASP A 360 2.63 0.71 -4.44
CA ASP A 360 1.50 -0.15 -4.07
C ASP A 360 1.93 -1.60 -3.77
N LEU A 361 2.95 -2.10 -4.48
CA LEU A 361 3.33 -3.50 -4.45
C LEU A 361 4.53 -3.77 -3.50
N ASN A 362 4.42 -4.82 -2.70
CA ASN A 362 5.51 -5.27 -1.83
C ASN A 362 6.42 -6.29 -2.53
N GLN A 363 7.46 -6.77 -1.82
CA GLN A 363 8.44 -7.75 -2.32
C GLN A 363 8.00 -9.20 -2.06
N GLN A 364 6.76 -9.54 -2.44
CA GLN A 364 6.28 -10.92 -2.42
C GLN A 364 6.03 -11.42 -3.84
N GLY A 365 6.45 -12.65 -4.14
CA GLY A 365 6.32 -13.23 -5.47
C GLY A 365 7.38 -14.28 -5.74
N ALA A 366 7.85 -14.34 -6.99
CA ALA A 366 8.80 -15.36 -7.42
C ALA A 366 9.83 -14.80 -8.41
N LEU A 367 11.09 -15.22 -8.32
CA LEU A 367 12.09 -14.94 -9.35
C LEU A 367 12.04 -15.97 -10.49
N CYS A 368 11.49 -17.16 -10.24
CA CYS A 368 11.29 -18.24 -11.20
C CYS A 368 10.09 -19.11 -10.77
N GLU A 369 9.62 -20.01 -11.63
CA GLU A 369 8.68 -21.03 -11.19
C GLU A 369 9.31 -21.95 -10.13
N ASN A 370 8.50 -22.43 -9.20
CA ASN A 370 8.92 -23.26 -8.07
C ASN A 370 10.01 -22.62 -7.18
N TYR A 371 10.06 -21.28 -7.12
CA TYR A 371 11.11 -20.53 -6.43
C TYR A 371 11.27 -20.87 -4.94
N LEU A 372 10.21 -20.72 -4.14
CA LEU A 372 10.22 -21.09 -2.70
C LEU A 372 9.54 -22.43 -2.41
N HIS A 373 8.43 -22.69 -3.08
CA HIS A 373 7.67 -23.93 -2.92
C HIS A 373 7.22 -24.48 -4.28
N GLU A 374 6.95 -25.79 -4.31
CA GLU A 374 6.42 -26.47 -5.49
C GLU A 374 5.07 -25.85 -5.90
N GLY A 375 4.82 -25.74 -7.20
CA GLY A 375 3.60 -25.14 -7.76
C GLY A 375 3.59 -23.60 -7.75
N GLN A 376 4.66 -22.95 -7.27
CA GLN A 376 4.77 -21.50 -7.40
C GLN A 376 4.94 -21.11 -8.87
N MET A 377 4.09 -20.19 -9.37
CA MET A 377 4.14 -19.69 -10.74
C MET A 377 4.71 -18.28 -10.78
N CYS A 378 5.10 -17.80 -11.97
CA CYS A 378 5.55 -16.41 -12.12
C CYS A 378 4.50 -15.38 -11.73
N SER A 379 3.21 -15.67 -11.85
CA SER A 379 2.11 -14.78 -11.43
C SER A 379 1.77 -14.86 -9.94
N SER A 380 2.49 -15.65 -9.14
CA SER A 380 2.20 -15.81 -7.71
C SER A 380 2.42 -14.50 -6.94
N SER A 381 1.50 -14.18 -6.02
CA SER A 381 1.52 -12.97 -5.18
C SER A 381 1.63 -11.68 -6.00
N GLN A 382 2.49 -10.72 -5.63
CA GLN A 382 2.50 -9.39 -6.27
C GLN A 382 2.98 -9.40 -7.72
N ASN A 383 3.71 -10.43 -8.15
CA ASN A 383 4.10 -10.54 -9.54
C ASN A 383 2.87 -10.50 -10.46
N GLY A 384 1.79 -11.21 -10.11
CA GLY A 384 0.55 -11.26 -10.90
C GLY A 384 -0.47 -10.18 -10.56
N ARG A 385 -0.08 -9.13 -9.82
CA ARG A 385 -0.97 -8.02 -9.44
C ARG A 385 -0.52 -6.71 -10.07
N GLY A 386 -1.48 -5.83 -10.30
CA GLY A 386 -1.19 -4.47 -10.74
C GLY A 386 -0.91 -3.50 -9.58
N GLY A 387 -0.29 -2.37 -9.88
CA GLY A 387 -0.03 -1.32 -8.89
C GLY A 387 0.78 -0.17 -9.46
N MET A 388 0.80 0.93 -8.72
CA MET A 388 1.46 2.17 -9.09
C MET A 388 2.65 2.48 -8.18
N PHE A 389 3.63 3.19 -8.73
CA PHE A 389 4.77 3.74 -7.99
C PHE A 389 4.98 5.21 -8.34
N TYR A 390 5.22 6.03 -7.32
CA TYR A 390 5.64 7.42 -7.47
C TYR A 390 7.14 7.52 -7.18
N VAL A 391 7.89 8.13 -8.09
CA VAL A 391 9.34 8.28 -8.00
C VAL A 391 9.68 9.76 -8.01
N MET A 392 10.26 10.24 -6.92
CA MET A 392 10.60 11.64 -6.71
C MET A 392 12.11 11.83 -6.66
N ASN A 393 12.61 12.75 -7.46
CA ASN A 393 13.99 13.20 -7.38
C ASN A 393 14.09 14.41 -6.44
N HIS A 394 14.35 14.15 -5.15
CA HIS A 394 14.47 15.21 -4.15
C HIS A 394 15.60 14.89 -3.15
N PRO A 395 16.78 15.53 -3.25
CA PRO A 395 17.97 15.16 -2.50
C PRO A 395 17.79 15.11 -0.98
N ASP A 396 17.11 16.10 -0.38
CA ASP A 396 16.89 16.15 1.07
C ASP A 396 15.98 15.03 1.59
N LEU A 397 14.87 14.78 0.87
CA LEU A 397 13.96 13.69 1.21
C LEU A 397 14.66 12.35 1.05
N HIS A 398 15.33 12.13 -0.08
CA HIS A 398 16.12 10.93 -0.35
C HIS A 398 17.15 10.67 0.75
N LYS A 399 17.94 11.68 1.13
CA LYS A 399 18.94 11.56 2.19
C LYS A 399 18.33 11.10 3.50
N SER A 400 17.21 11.71 3.91
CA SER A 400 16.53 11.36 5.16
C SER A 400 15.88 9.98 5.11
N LEU A 401 15.29 9.58 3.98
CA LEU A 401 14.77 8.22 3.76
C LEU A 401 15.88 7.18 3.72
N ALA A 402 16.98 7.44 3.03
CA ALA A 402 18.13 6.53 2.97
C ALA A 402 18.74 6.31 4.36
N ALA A 403 18.86 7.38 5.15
CA ALA A 403 19.26 7.27 6.56
C ALA A 403 18.26 6.43 7.36
N MET A 404 16.94 6.64 7.16
CA MET A 404 15.91 5.87 7.84
C MET A 404 15.94 4.39 7.49
N LEU A 405 16.21 4.07 6.23
CA LEU A 405 16.27 2.71 5.72
C LEU A 405 17.58 2.01 6.04
N THR A 406 18.61 2.70 6.54
CA THR A 406 19.89 2.07 6.90
C THR A 406 19.67 1.03 8.00
N GLY A 407 20.19 -0.18 7.84
CA GLY A 407 19.99 -1.29 8.77
C GLY A 407 20.35 -2.65 8.15
N GLU A 408 19.87 -3.72 8.76
CA GLU A 408 20.04 -5.08 8.25
C GLU A 408 19.28 -5.30 6.94
N SER A 409 19.73 -6.29 6.17
CA SER A 409 19.13 -6.69 4.89
C SER A 409 18.61 -8.11 4.93
N ALA A 410 17.59 -8.40 4.13
CA ALA A 410 17.19 -9.76 3.83
C ALA A 410 18.35 -10.50 3.12
N PRO A 411 18.50 -11.82 3.33
CA PRO A 411 19.55 -12.58 2.67
C PRO A 411 19.35 -12.61 1.14
N LEU A 412 20.41 -13.01 0.41
CA LEU A 412 20.38 -13.12 -1.06
C LEU A 412 19.72 -14.41 -1.57
N GLN A 413 19.53 -15.40 -0.69
CA GLN A 413 19.00 -16.71 -1.05
C GLN A 413 18.16 -17.29 0.09
N PRO A 414 17.20 -18.17 -0.25
CA PRO A 414 16.45 -18.91 0.76
C PRO A 414 17.36 -19.79 1.62
N PRO A 415 17.03 -19.98 2.92
CA PRO A 415 17.75 -20.91 3.75
C PRO A 415 17.68 -22.33 3.15
N PRO A 416 18.75 -23.13 3.24
CA PRO A 416 18.77 -24.46 2.67
C PRO A 416 17.63 -25.31 3.24
N LYS A 417 16.88 -25.98 2.36
CA LYS A 417 15.77 -26.87 2.76
C LYS A 417 16.30 -27.87 3.79
N LYS A 418 15.79 -27.83 5.03
CA LYS A 418 16.12 -28.83 6.05
C LYS A 418 15.73 -30.19 5.48
N LYS A 419 16.72 -31.09 5.33
CA LYS A 419 16.44 -32.48 4.93
C LYS A 419 15.46 -33.05 5.94
N SER A 420 14.26 -33.43 5.48
CA SER A 420 13.31 -34.17 6.29
C SER A 420 14.04 -35.33 6.96
N PRO A 421 13.89 -35.56 8.28
CA PRO A 421 14.51 -36.70 8.91
C PRO A 421 14.10 -37.95 8.13
N LYS A 422 15.08 -38.65 7.55
CA LYS A 422 14.85 -39.93 6.88
C LYS A 422 14.07 -40.78 7.86
N ASN A 423 12.86 -41.21 7.48
CA ASN A 423 12.08 -42.16 8.26
C ASN A 423 13.00 -43.30 8.66
N LYS A 424 13.33 -43.38 9.97
CA LYS A 424 13.98 -44.58 10.50
C LYS A 424 13.04 -45.75 10.16
N PRO A 425 13.55 -46.86 9.60
CA PRO A 425 12.72 -48.02 9.36
C PRO A 425 12.04 -48.39 10.67
N ALA A 426 10.71 -48.52 10.65
CA ALA A 426 9.96 -48.97 11.80
C ALA A 426 10.57 -50.27 12.31
N LYS A 427 10.99 -50.31 13.58
CA LYS A 427 11.33 -51.56 14.26
C LYS A 427 10.09 -52.44 14.17
N LYS A 428 10.18 -53.55 13.43
CA LYS A 428 9.19 -54.62 13.47
C LYS A 428 9.11 -55.11 14.92
N THR A 429 8.04 -54.75 15.61
CA THR A 429 7.66 -55.36 16.88
C THR A 429 7.15 -56.76 16.56
N THR A 430 7.97 -57.77 16.86
CA THR A 430 7.52 -59.16 16.93
C THR A 430 6.61 -59.32 18.14
N THR A 431 5.30 -59.39 17.91
CA THR A 431 4.34 -59.92 18.89
C THR A 431 4.53 -61.43 18.97
N ALA A 432 5.06 -61.90 20.09
CA ALA A 432 5.02 -63.30 20.48
C ALA A 432 3.62 -63.60 21.04
N THR A 433 2.99 -64.62 20.46
CA THR A 433 1.77 -65.29 20.92
C THR A 433 2.07 -66.15 22.14
N SER A 434 1.24 -66.07 23.19
CA SER A 434 1.04 -67.18 24.13
C SER A 434 -0.33 -67.12 24.80
N ALA A 435 -1.13 -68.16 24.53
CA ALA A 435 -2.20 -68.83 25.31
C ALA A 435 -3.25 -67.97 26.04
N ALA A 436 -4.55 -68.28 25.98
CA ALA A 436 -5.22 -69.57 25.78
C ALA A 436 -6.44 -69.49 24.85
#